data_AF-A0AAI9N1E1-F1
#
_entry.id   AF-A0AAI9N1E1-F1
#
_cell.length_a   1.000
_cell.length_b   1.000
_cell.length_c   1.000
_cell.angle_alpha   90.00
_cell.angle_beta   90.00
_cell.angle_gamma   90.00
#
_symmetry.space_group_name_H-M   'P 1'
#
loop_
_entity.id
_entity.type
_entity.pdbx_description
1 polymer ?
#
loop_
_entity_poly.entity_id
_entity_poly.type
_entity_poly.pdbx_seq_one_letter_code
_entity_poly.pdbx_strand_id
1 'polypeptide(L)'
;MLKDFVVEALELATNVEEHLLTLERHPDDLEILNAVFRAFHTIKGGAGFVNLPAMVSACHLTENLFDALRTGKAPVTPLAIEAALQASGFVADQLNELSN
;
A
#
# COMPACT_ATOMS: atom_id res chain seq x y z
N MET A 1 -1.04 -17.06 -12.59
CA MET A 1 -2.10 -16.50 -11.72
C MET A 1 -1.54 -16.10 -10.36
N LEU A 2 -1.24 -17.02 -9.44
CA LEU A 2 -0.62 -16.64 -8.14
C LEU A 2 0.78 -16.05 -8.34
N LYS A 3 1.64 -16.69 -9.14
CA LYS A 3 3.01 -16.18 -9.40
C LYS A 3 3.02 -14.79 -10.03
N ASP A 4 2.15 -14.54 -11.02
CA ASP A 4 2.05 -13.24 -11.68
C ASP A 4 1.58 -12.16 -10.70
N PHE A 5 0.57 -12.48 -9.88
CA PHE A 5 0.12 -11.60 -8.80
C PHE A 5 1.26 -11.26 -7.83
N VAL A 6 2.03 -12.26 -7.41
CA VAL A 6 3.11 -12.05 -6.44
C VAL A 6 4.20 -11.12 -7.00
N VAL A 7 4.59 -11.32 -8.26
CA VAL A 7 5.58 -10.45 -8.92
C VAL A 7 5.07 -9.01 -9.02
N GLU A 8 3.85 -8.82 -9.51
CA GLU A 8 3.25 -7.48 -9.66
C GLU A 8 3.06 -6.78 -8.30
N ALA A 9 2.59 -7.52 -7.29
CA ALA A 9 2.34 -6.96 -5.96
C ALA A 9 3.64 -6.57 -5.24
N LEU A 10 4.74 -7.30 -5.44
CA LEU A 10 6.05 -6.94 -4.89
C LEU A 10 6.61 -5.66 -5.53
N GLU A 11 6.44 -5.51 -6.85
CA GLU A 11 6.82 -4.28 -7.56
C GLU A 11 6.01 -3.08 -7.03
N LEU A 12 4.70 -3.24 -6.86
CA LEU A 12 3.84 -2.21 -6.30
C LEU A 12 4.23 -1.85 -4.85
N ALA A 13 4.51 -2.84 -4.00
CA ALA A 13 4.93 -2.61 -2.62
C ALA A 13 6.26 -1.82 -2.55
N THR A 14 7.22 -2.15 -3.41
CA THR A 14 8.51 -1.43 -3.50
C THR A 14 8.28 0.04 -3.91
N ASN A 15 7.47 0.27 -4.95
CA ASN A 15 7.15 1.62 -5.42
C ASN A 15 6.39 2.44 -4.36
N VAL A 16 5.54 1.79 -3.54
CA VAL A 16 4.85 2.44 -2.43
C VAL A 16 5.84 2.98 -1.41
N GLU A 17 6.87 2.22 -1.03
CA GLU A 17 7.86 2.68 -0.05
C GLU A 17 8.61 3.93 -0.54
N GLU A 18 9.02 3.97 -1.82
CA GLU A 18 9.67 5.14 -2.42
C GLU A 18 8.75 6.38 -2.42
N HIS A 19 7.47 6.19 -2.74
CA HIS A 19 6.46 7.24 -2.67
C HIS A 19 6.25 7.76 -1.24
N LEU A 20 6.21 6.87 -0.26
CA LEU A 20 6.04 7.22 1.16
C LEU A 20 7.20 8.07 1.68
N LEU A 21 8.44 7.73 1.31
CA LEU A 21 9.62 8.55 1.63
C LEU A 21 9.57 9.93 0.98
N THR A 22 8.97 10.03 -0.22
CA THR A 22 8.78 11.32 -0.88
C THR A 22 7.73 12.18 -0.16
N LEU A 23 6.65 11.57 0.32
CA LEU A 23 5.60 12.25 1.11
C LEU A 23 6.12 12.82 2.43
N GLU A 24 7.21 12.28 3.00
CA GLU A 24 7.83 12.89 4.20
C GLU A 24 8.30 14.33 3.94
N ARG A 25 8.73 14.62 2.70
CA ARG A 25 9.23 15.94 2.28
C ARG A 25 8.18 16.77 1.58
N HIS A 26 7.22 16.10 0.93
CA HIS A 26 6.17 16.72 0.13
C HIS A 26 4.78 16.19 0.56
N PRO A 27 4.32 16.50 1.79
CA PRO A 27 3.12 15.90 2.37
C PRO A 27 1.82 16.24 1.62
N ASP A 28 1.82 17.34 0.87
CA ASP A 28 0.64 17.80 0.11
C ASP A 28 0.66 17.31 -1.34
N ASP A 29 1.60 16.42 -1.72
CA ASP A 29 1.68 15.88 -3.07
C ASP A 29 0.52 14.91 -3.34
N LEU A 30 -0.54 15.47 -3.91
CA LEU A 30 -1.76 14.75 -4.23
C LEU A 30 -1.55 13.66 -5.30
N GLU A 31 -0.57 13.80 -6.18
CA GLU A 31 -0.28 12.76 -7.18
C GLU A 31 0.27 11.50 -6.50
N ILE A 32 1.20 11.69 -5.56
CA ILE A 32 1.80 10.60 -4.80
C ILE A 32 0.77 9.97 -3.84
N LEU A 33 -0.05 10.78 -3.16
CA LEU A 33 -1.14 10.27 -2.32
C LEU A 33 -2.10 9.36 -3.10
N ASN A 34 -2.48 9.79 -4.31
CA ASN A 34 -3.33 8.98 -5.18
C ASN A 34 -2.60 7.74 -5.73
N ALA A 35 -1.29 7.82 -5.97
CA ALA A 35 -0.49 6.68 -6.42
C ALA A 35 -0.44 5.57 -5.36
N VAL A 36 -0.16 5.93 -4.10
CA VAL A 36 -0.14 4.97 -2.99
C VAL A 36 -1.52 4.36 -2.75
N PHE A 37 -2.58 5.17 -2.78
CA PHE A 37 -3.96 4.66 -2.69
C PHE A 37 -4.25 3.61 -3.77
N ARG A 38 -3.90 3.90 -5.04
CA ARG A 38 -4.13 2.97 -6.15
C ARG A 38 -3.31 1.69 -6.02
N ALA A 39 -2.07 1.76 -5.56
CA ALA A 39 -1.23 0.58 -5.35
C ALA A 39 -1.88 -0.39 -4.36
N PHE A 40 -2.30 0.09 -3.18
CA PHE A 40 -3.00 -0.75 -2.20
C PHE A 40 -4.36 -1.24 -2.73
N HIS A 41 -5.09 -0.45 -3.51
CA HIS A 41 -6.32 -0.89 -4.17
C HIS A 41 -6.10 -2.08 -5.10
N THR A 42 -5.06 -2.02 -5.94
CA THR A 42 -4.70 -3.09 -6.86
C THR A 42 -4.25 -4.34 -6.12
N ILE A 43 -3.37 -4.20 -5.11
CA ILE A 43 -2.88 -5.32 -4.30
C ILE A 43 -4.04 -6.00 -3.57
N LYS A 44 -4.98 -5.23 -2.99
CA LYS A 44 -6.18 -5.78 -2.35
C LYS A 44 -7.01 -6.63 -3.32
N GLY A 45 -7.22 -6.12 -4.54
CA GLY A 45 -7.99 -6.82 -5.57
C GLY A 45 -7.36 -8.17 -5.92
N GLY A 46 -6.05 -8.18 -6.16
CA GLY A 46 -5.30 -9.41 -6.41
C GLY A 46 -5.31 -10.36 -5.21
N ALA A 47 -5.06 -9.87 -4.00
CA ALA A 47 -5.09 -10.65 -2.76
C ALA A 47 -6.45 -11.29 -2.50
N GLY A 48 -7.55 -10.57 -2.79
CA GLY A 48 -8.91 -11.11 -2.69
C GLY A 48 -9.15 -12.23 -3.70
N PHE A 49 -8.64 -12.08 -4.92
CA PHE A 49 -8.76 -13.09 -5.97
C PHE A 49 -7.99 -14.38 -5.65
N VAL A 50 -6.82 -14.28 -5.00
CA VAL A 50 -6.03 -15.45 -4.57
C VAL A 50 -6.31 -15.89 -3.11
N ASN A 51 -7.36 -15.35 -2.49
CA ASN A 51 -7.84 -15.70 -1.14
C ASN A 51 -6.81 -15.50 -0.01
N LEU A 52 -6.22 -14.31 0.06
CA LEU A 52 -5.29 -13.87 1.12
C LEU A 52 -5.96 -12.84 2.05
N PRO A 53 -6.80 -13.27 3.02
CA PRO A 53 -7.66 -12.38 3.79
C PRO A 53 -6.89 -11.38 4.67
N ALA A 54 -5.73 -11.75 5.20
CA ALA A 54 -4.91 -10.85 6.01
C ALA A 54 -4.39 -9.67 5.17
N MET A 55 -3.92 -9.94 3.95
CA MET A 55 -3.49 -8.91 3.01
C MET A 55 -4.65 -8.01 2.57
N VAL A 56 -5.82 -8.60 2.30
CA VAL A 56 -7.03 -7.81 1.98
C VAL A 56 -7.36 -6.83 3.10
N SER A 57 -7.31 -7.28 4.36
CA SER A 57 -7.57 -6.43 5.52
C SER A 57 -6.54 -5.32 5.65
N ALA A 58 -5.25 -5.64 5.52
CA ALA A 58 -4.18 -4.65 5.59
C ALA A 58 -4.33 -3.58 4.51
N CYS A 59 -4.49 -3.98 3.25
CA CYS A 59 -4.64 -3.05 2.13
C CYS A 59 -5.89 -2.17 2.28
N HIS A 60 -7.02 -2.73 2.74
CA HIS A 60 -8.24 -1.96 2.94
C HIS A 60 -8.12 -0.91 4.04
N LEU A 61 -7.46 -1.22 5.15
CA LEU A 61 -7.18 -0.24 6.20
C LEU A 61 -6.27 0.89 5.67
N THR A 62 -5.26 0.56 4.87
CA THR A 62 -4.39 1.56 4.26
C THR A 62 -5.11 2.40 3.21
N GLU A 63 -6.01 1.83 2.40
CA GLU A 63 -6.87 2.61 1.50
C GLU A 63 -7.71 3.63 2.26
N ASN A 64 -8.30 3.25 3.40
CA ASN A 64 -9.10 4.18 4.21
C ASN A 64 -8.25 5.32 4.77
N LEU A 65 -7.03 5.02 5.22
CA LEU A 65 -6.07 6.04 5.62
C LEU A 65 -5.79 6.99 4.44
N PHE A 66 -5.38 6.48 3.29
CA PHE A 66 -5.03 7.30 2.13
C PHE A 66 -6.23 8.02 1.51
N ASP A 67 -7.45 7.51 1.62
CA ASP A 67 -8.66 8.23 1.25
C ASP A 67 -8.83 9.48 2.13
N ALA A 68 -8.64 9.35 3.44
CA ALA A 68 -8.72 10.49 4.35
C ALA A 68 -7.63 11.54 4.05
N LEU A 69 -6.40 11.09 3.77
CA LEU A 69 -5.27 11.96 3.43
C LEU A 69 -5.51 12.71 2.11
N ARG A 70 -5.79 11.99 1.01
CA ARG A 70 -5.94 12.57 -0.33
C ARG A 70 -7.18 13.46 -0.48
N THR A 71 -8.19 13.30 0.39
CA THR A 71 -9.40 14.12 0.40
C THR A 71 -9.33 15.27 1.41
N GLY A 72 -8.22 15.44 2.11
CA GLY A 72 -8.03 16.50 3.11
C GLY A 72 -8.86 16.32 4.38
N LYS A 73 -9.44 15.13 4.61
CA LYS A 73 -10.15 14.81 5.87
C LYS A 73 -9.17 14.61 7.04
N ALA A 74 -7.92 14.29 6.75
CA ALA A 74 -6.83 14.20 7.71
C ALA A 74 -5.52 14.72 7.07
N PRO A 75 -4.60 15.32 7.84
CA PRO A 75 -3.31 15.74 7.33
C PRO A 75 -2.36 14.54 7.19
N VAL A 76 -1.39 14.63 6.27
CA VAL A 76 -0.26 13.71 6.24
C VAL A 76 0.63 13.98 7.45
N THR A 77 0.93 12.93 8.22
CA THR A 77 1.74 13.01 9.42
C THR A 77 2.83 11.92 9.40
N PRO A 78 3.93 12.07 10.14
CA PRO A 78 4.93 11.01 10.28
C PRO A 78 4.32 9.68 10.73
N LEU A 79 3.32 9.71 11.61
CA LEU A 79 2.61 8.51 12.05
C LEU A 79 1.81 7.84 10.92
N ALA A 80 1.18 8.63 10.05
CA ALA A 80 0.46 8.10 8.90
C ALA A 80 1.41 7.46 7.88
N ILE A 81 2.57 8.07 7.66
CA ILE A 81 3.62 7.52 6.78
C ILE A 81 4.18 6.22 7.38
N GLU A 82 4.52 6.20 8.66
CA GLU A 82 4.99 5.00 9.36
C GLU A 82 3.97 3.86 9.30
N ALA A 83 2.69 4.14 9.56
CA ALA A 83 1.64 3.14 9.47
C ALA A 83 1.51 2.55 8.05
N ALA A 84 1.71 3.37 7.02
CA ALA A 84 1.69 2.94 5.63
C ALA A 84 2.93 2.11 5.25
N LEU A 85 4.11 2.48 5.75
CA LEU A 85 5.35 1.71 5.58
C LEU A 85 5.22 0.33 6.24
N GLN A 86 4.68 0.27 7.45
CA GLN A 86 4.41 -1.01 8.15
C GLN A 86 3.43 -1.90 7.37
N ALA A 87 2.39 -1.31 6.77
CA ALA A 87 1.44 -2.05 5.94
C ALA A 87 2.09 -2.56 4.64
N SER A 88 2.94 -1.74 4.01
CA SER A 88 3.72 -2.14 2.82
C SER A 88 4.69 -3.29 3.14
N GLY A 89 5.45 -3.18 4.24
CA GLY A 89 6.34 -4.23 4.72
C GLY A 89 5.61 -5.53 5.02
N PHE A 90 4.48 -5.48 5.74
CA PHE A 90 3.64 -6.66 5.97
C PHE A 90 3.19 -7.32 4.65
N VAL A 91 2.77 -6.53 3.67
CA VAL A 91 2.39 -7.03 2.35
C VAL A 91 3.58 -7.72 1.67
N ALA A 92 4.75 -7.09 1.66
CA ALA A 92 5.96 -7.65 1.07
C ALA A 92 6.38 -8.97 1.74
N ASP A 93 6.33 -9.05 3.07
CA ASP A 93 6.63 -10.26 3.83
C ASP A 93 5.69 -11.42 3.45
N GLN A 94 4.38 -11.16 3.39
CA GLN A 94 3.39 -12.16 2.97
C GLN A 94 3.61 -12.63 1.53
N LEU A 95 3.98 -11.73 0.61
CA LEU A 95 4.28 -12.08 -0.78
C LEU A 95 5.57 -12.90 -0.91
N ASN A 96 6.59 -12.60 -0.11
CA ASN A 96 7.83 -13.35 -0.06
C ASN A 96 7.61 -14.76 0.49
N GLU A 97 6.74 -14.93 1.48
CA GLU A 97 6.34 -16.26 2.00
C GLU A 97 5.69 -17.13 0.91
N LEU A 98 4.91 -16.53 0.00
CA LEU A 98 4.27 -17.22 -1.13
C LEU A 98 5.20 -17.50 -2.30
N SER A 99 6.38 -16.88 -2.32
CA SER A 99 7.39 -17.04 -3.37
C SER A 99 8.33 -18.22 -3.12
N ASN A 100 8.38 -18.72 -1.88
CA ASN A 100 9.19 -19.86 -1.45
C ASN A 100 8.43 -21.19 -1.60
#